data_AF-A0A672PUL1-F1
#
_entry.id   AF-A0A672PUL1-F1
#
_cell.length_a   1.000
_cell.length_b   1.000
_cell.length_c   1.000
_cell.angle_alpha   90.00
_cell.angle_beta   90.00
_cell.angle_gamma   90.00
#
_symmetry.space_group_name_H-M   'P 1'
#
loop_
_entity.id
_entity.type
_entity.pdbx_description
1 polymer ?
#
loop_
_entity_poly.entity_id
_entity_poly.type
_entity_poly.pdbx_seq_one_letter_code
_entity_poly.pdbx_strand_id
1 'polypeptide(L)'
;MATLTTSSKRPYHIIVFGASGFTGQFVVEEVTRTCNEGPGGTFQWAVAGRNRDRLEKTLLQAADALCKPELKCVEVIVTDAAETEPLAIMCKQGVIVLNCVGPYRFYGETVMKACIENVAHCIDICGEP
;
A
#
# COMPACT_ATOMS: atom_id res chain seq x y z
N MET A 1 3.82 12.59 19.86
CA MET A 1 3.31 12.27 18.50
C MET A 1 4.30 12.82 17.50
N ALA A 2 4.90 11.97 16.67
CA ALA A 2 5.79 12.42 15.62
C ALA A 2 5.00 13.27 14.62
N THR A 3 5.39 14.53 14.43
CA THR A 3 4.80 15.40 13.43
C THR A 3 5.31 14.95 12.07
N LEU A 4 4.55 14.12 11.37
CA LEU A 4 4.81 13.75 9.97
C LEU A 4 4.46 14.95 9.09
N THR A 5 5.45 15.80 8.80
CA THR A 5 5.34 16.79 7.73
C THR A 5 5.61 16.08 6.41
N THR A 6 4.57 15.56 5.74
CA THR A 6 4.71 15.01 4.39
C THR A 6 4.85 16.15 3.39
N SER A 7 6.09 16.59 3.15
CA SER A 7 6.44 17.67 2.22
C SER A 7 6.16 17.35 0.73
N SER A 8 5.59 16.18 0.42
CA SER A 8 5.53 15.68 -0.95
C SER A 8 4.18 15.95 -1.62
N LYS A 9 4.18 16.45 -2.86
CA LYS A 9 3.00 16.57 -3.75
C LYS A 9 2.44 15.20 -4.20
N ARG A 10 2.69 14.12 -3.45
CA ARG A 10 2.29 12.76 -3.81
C ARG A 10 0.82 12.53 -3.42
N PRO A 11 0.02 11.85 -4.26
CA PRO A 11 -1.40 11.63 -4.00
C PRO A 11 -1.66 10.74 -2.77
N TYR A 12 -0.74 9.82 -2.45
CA TYR A 12 -0.92 8.87 -1.35
C TYR A 12 0.18 9.00 -0.29
N HIS A 13 -0.24 9.02 0.97
CA HIS A 13 0.67 8.90 2.11
C HIS A 13 1.13 7.44 2.24
N ILE A 14 0.22 6.50 2.07
CA ILE A 14 0.49 5.05 2.18
C ILE A 14 -0.06 4.34 0.94
N ILE A 15 0.73 3.42 0.38
CA ILE A 15 0.26 2.43 -0.59
C ILE A 15 0.48 1.05 0.02
N VAL A 16 -0.57 0.24 0.14
CA VAL A 16 -0.46 -1.17 0.57
C VAL A 16 -0.24 -2.04 -0.66
N PHE A 17 1.00 -2.48 -0.90
CA PHE A 17 1.33 -3.29 -2.06
C PHE A 17 1.31 -4.78 -1.71
N GLY A 18 0.60 -5.60 -2.50
CA GLY A 18 0.29 -6.98 -2.13
C GLY A 18 -0.95 -7.07 -1.22
N ALA A 19 -1.86 -6.10 -1.32
CA ALA A 19 -3.01 -5.95 -0.42
C ALA A 19 -3.97 -7.16 -0.42
N SER A 20 -4.09 -7.90 -1.53
CA SER A 20 -4.93 -9.10 -1.59
C SER A 20 -4.24 -10.40 -1.15
N GLY A 21 -3.01 -10.30 -0.66
CA GLY A 21 -2.27 -11.41 -0.06
C GLY A 21 -2.74 -11.72 1.36
N PHE A 22 -2.27 -12.84 1.91
CA PHE A 22 -2.69 -13.30 3.25
C PHE A 22 -2.44 -12.26 4.34
N THR A 23 -1.24 -11.67 4.41
CA THR A 23 -0.98 -10.61 5.39
C THR A 23 -1.51 -9.25 4.92
N GLY A 24 -1.49 -9.00 3.61
CA GLY A 24 -1.94 -7.75 3.02
C GLY A 24 -3.38 -7.37 3.41
N GLN A 25 -4.30 -8.32 3.47
CA GLN A 25 -5.69 -8.05 3.86
C GLN A 25 -5.81 -7.52 5.31
N PHE A 26 -4.98 -8.01 6.23
CA PHE A 26 -4.96 -7.51 7.62
C PHE A 26 -4.31 -6.13 7.70
N VAL A 27 -3.31 -5.86 6.87
CA VAL A 27 -2.73 -4.52 6.74
C VAL A 27 -3.76 -3.53 6.20
N VAL A 28 -4.60 -3.94 5.24
CA VAL A 28 -5.72 -3.11 4.75
C VAL A 28 -6.70 -2.79 5.88
N GLU A 29 -7.07 -3.76 6.70
CA GLU A 29 -7.93 -3.53 7.88
C GLU A 29 -7.28 -2.55 8.87
N GLU A 30 -5.99 -2.72 9.16
CA GLU A 30 -5.30 -1.88 10.14
C GLU A 30 -5.12 -0.43 9.64
N VAL A 31 -4.75 -0.27 8.37
CA VAL A 31 -4.71 1.04 7.71
C VAL A 31 -6.10 1.68 7.73
N THR A 32 -7.16 0.90 7.55
CA THR A 32 -8.54 1.39 7.62
C THR A 32 -8.94 1.85 9.03
N ARG A 33 -8.49 1.16 10.09
CA ARG A 33 -8.76 1.56 11.48
C ARG A 33 -8.07 2.88 11.82
N THR A 34 -6.86 3.07 11.30
CA THR A 34 -5.96 4.17 11.66
C THR A 34 -5.94 5.31 10.65
N CYS A 35 -6.66 5.22 9.52
CA CYS A 35 -6.62 6.24 8.45
C CYS A 35 -7.01 7.64 8.91
N ASN A 36 -7.80 7.75 9.99
CA ASN A 36 -8.24 9.01 10.60
C ASN A 36 -7.27 9.54 11.68
N GLU A 37 -6.13 8.90 11.90
CA GLU A 37 -5.12 9.29 12.89
C GLU A 37 -3.94 10.03 12.25
N GLY A 38 -4.03 10.32 10.94
CA GLY A 38 -2.97 10.99 10.19
C GLY A 38 -2.75 12.46 10.52
N PRO A 39 -1.67 13.08 10.00
CA PRO A 39 -1.45 14.52 10.09
C PRO A 39 -2.63 15.29 9.49
N GLY A 40 -3.32 16.09 10.28
CA GLY A 40 -4.53 16.80 9.84
C GLY A 40 -5.82 15.97 9.89
N GLY A 41 -5.81 14.80 10.52
CA GLY A 41 -7.00 14.01 10.86
C GLY A 41 -7.42 12.95 9.84
N THR A 42 -6.87 12.92 8.64
CA THR A 42 -7.05 11.80 7.70
C THR A 42 -5.87 11.75 6.73
N PHE A 43 -5.33 10.55 6.47
CA PHE A 43 -4.35 10.36 5.42
C PHE A 43 -4.94 9.66 4.19
N GLN A 44 -4.53 10.11 3.01
CA GLN A 44 -4.86 9.47 1.73
C GLN A 44 -4.03 8.20 1.52
N TRP A 45 -4.66 7.11 1.08
CA TRP A 45 -3.99 5.84 0.84
C TRP A 45 -4.64 5.06 -0.32
N ALA A 46 -3.93 4.06 -0.83
CA ALA A 46 -4.38 3.20 -1.91
C ALA A 46 -3.96 1.74 -1.67
N VAL A 47 -4.63 0.81 -2.35
CA VAL A 47 -4.21 -0.61 -2.41
C VAL A 47 -3.59 -0.90 -3.77
N ALA A 48 -2.58 -1.77 -3.78
CA ALA A 48 -1.88 -2.15 -5.00
C ALA A 48 -1.64 -3.66 -5.08
N GLY A 49 -1.62 -4.17 -6.31
CA GLY A 49 -1.36 -5.58 -6.60
C GLY A 49 -1.72 -5.99 -8.02
N ARG A 50 -1.55 -7.27 -8.34
CA ARG A 50 -1.63 -7.79 -9.72
C ARG A 50 -3.04 -8.00 -10.26
N ASN A 51 -4.02 -8.18 -9.37
CA ASN A 51 -5.37 -8.59 -9.74
C ASN A 51 -6.38 -7.62 -9.12
N ARG A 52 -6.99 -6.79 -9.96
CA ARG A 52 -7.98 -5.76 -9.57
C ARG A 52 -9.16 -6.37 -8.80
N ASP A 53 -9.77 -7.42 -9.33
CA ASP A 53 -10.94 -8.06 -8.71
C ASP A 53 -10.65 -8.55 -7.30
N ARG A 54 -9.45 -9.11 -7.07
CA ARG A 54 -9.02 -9.53 -5.74
C ARG A 54 -8.79 -8.36 -4.78
N LEU A 55 -8.25 -7.24 -5.28
CA LEU A 55 -8.04 -6.03 -4.47
C LEU A 55 -9.39 -5.41 -4.07
N GLU A 56 -10.32 -5.30 -5.02
CA GLU A 56 -11.68 -4.81 -4.78
C GLU A 56 -12.41 -5.73 -3.79
N LYS A 57 -12.27 -7.05 -3.94
CA LYS A 57 -12.82 -8.02 -2.97
C LYS A 57 -12.24 -7.82 -1.57
N THR A 58 -10.93 -7.59 -1.43
CA THR A 58 -10.29 -7.31 -0.14
C THR A 58 -10.83 -6.03 0.48
N LEU A 59 -11.01 -4.97 -0.31
CA LEU A 59 -11.62 -3.72 0.18
C LEU A 59 -13.07 -3.93 0.63
N LEU A 60 -13.86 -4.70 -0.12
CA LEU A 60 -15.25 -5.04 0.27
C LEU A 60 -15.29 -5.84 1.58
N GLN A 61 -14.41 -6.84 1.73
CA GLN A 61 -14.33 -7.64 2.95
C GLN A 61 -13.95 -6.78 4.17
N ALA A 62 -12.97 -5.88 4.03
CA ALA A 62 -12.60 -4.95 5.08
C ALA A 62 -13.73 -3.94 5.38
N ALA A 63 -14.45 -3.47 4.35
CA ALA A 63 -15.58 -2.55 4.50
C ALA A 63 -16.69 -3.18 5.34
N ASP A 64 -17.03 -4.43 5.06
CA ASP A 64 -18.06 -5.18 5.78
C ASP A 64 -17.60 -5.50 7.21
N ALA A 65 -16.37 -5.98 7.39
CA ALA A 65 -15.83 -6.35 8.69
C ALA A 65 -15.69 -5.17 9.66
N LEU A 66 -15.43 -3.97 9.14
CA LEU A 66 -15.19 -2.75 9.93
C LEU A 66 -16.37 -1.78 9.93
N CYS A 67 -17.47 -2.11 9.26
CA CYS A 67 -18.62 -1.22 9.03
C CYS A 67 -18.21 0.12 8.40
N LYS A 68 -17.31 0.08 7.41
CA LYS A 68 -16.74 1.25 6.72
C LYS A 68 -17.02 1.21 5.22
N PRO A 69 -18.24 1.56 4.77
CA PRO A 69 -18.63 1.50 3.36
C PRO A 69 -17.79 2.43 2.46
N GLU A 70 -17.15 3.46 3.03
CA GLU A 70 -16.28 4.39 2.33
C GLU A 70 -15.05 3.74 1.70
N LEU A 71 -14.67 2.53 2.13
CA LEU A 71 -13.55 1.78 1.55
C LEU A 71 -13.76 1.41 0.07
N LYS A 72 -14.99 1.45 -0.42
CA LYS A 72 -15.31 1.27 -1.85
C LYS A 72 -14.73 2.38 -2.74
N CYS A 73 -14.37 3.52 -2.14
CA CYS A 73 -13.77 4.65 -2.84
C CYS A 73 -12.24 4.66 -2.77
N VAL A 74 -11.61 3.71 -2.09
CA VAL A 74 -10.14 3.60 -2.03
C VAL A 74 -9.61 3.23 -3.41
N GLU A 75 -8.60 3.95 -3.87
CA GLU A 75 -8.02 3.74 -5.20
C GLU A 75 -7.34 2.36 -5.29
N VAL A 76 -7.51 1.71 -6.44
CA VAL A 76 -6.93 0.41 -6.76
C VAL A 76 -5.88 0.56 -7.86
N ILE A 77 -4.62 0.37 -7.50
CA ILE A 77 -3.48 0.44 -8.42
C ILE A 77 -3.10 -0.97 -8.86
N VAL A 78 -3.25 -1.25 -10.17
CA VAL A 78 -2.84 -2.55 -10.72
C VAL A 78 -1.37 -2.48 -11.12
N THR A 79 -0.54 -3.32 -10.50
CA THR A 79 0.89 -3.44 -10.82
C THR A 79 1.44 -4.80 -10.38
N ASP A 80 2.39 -5.34 -11.13
CA ASP A 80 3.20 -6.49 -10.74
C ASP A 80 4.57 -6.02 -10.22
N ALA A 81 5.14 -6.74 -9.24
CA ALA A 81 6.49 -6.50 -8.76
C ALA A 81 7.56 -6.89 -9.80
N ALA A 82 7.21 -7.72 -10.78
CA ALA A 82 8.08 -8.06 -11.90
C ALA A 82 8.10 -7.00 -13.02
N GLU A 83 7.19 -6.02 -12.99
CA GLU A 83 7.05 -4.99 -14.03
C GLU A 83 7.68 -3.67 -13.58
N THR A 84 8.91 -3.41 -14.04
CA THR A 84 9.72 -2.26 -13.60
C THR A 84 9.01 -0.91 -13.76
N GLU A 85 8.42 -0.63 -14.91
CA GLU A 85 7.83 0.68 -15.21
C GLU A 85 6.51 0.94 -14.45
N PRO A 86 5.51 0.03 -14.47
CA PRO A 86 4.33 0.12 -13.62
C PRO A 86 4.67 0.25 -12.13
N LEU A 87 5.64 -0.53 -11.63
CA LEU A 87 6.07 -0.48 -10.24
C LEU A 87 6.66 0.89 -9.89
N ALA A 88 7.51 1.45 -10.75
CA ALA A 88 8.06 2.79 -10.57
C ALA A 88 6.95 3.86 -10.56
N ILE A 89 5.95 3.76 -11.44
CA ILE A 89 4.79 4.66 -11.48
C ILE A 89 3.99 4.59 -10.17
N MET A 90 3.79 3.39 -9.59
CA MET A 90 3.17 3.24 -8.27
C MET A 90 4.03 3.88 -7.18
N CYS A 91 5.33 3.60 -7.14
CA CYS A 91 6.24 4.13 -6.11
C CYS A 91 6.31 5.66 -6.12
N LYS A 92 6.23 6.32 -7.28
CA LYS A 92 6.18 7.80 -7.38
C LYS A 92 4.94 8.41 -6.72
N GLN A 93 3.86 7.66 -6.59
CA GLN A 93 2.58 8.14 -6.07
C GLN A 93 2.47 8.04 -4.54
N GLY A 94 3.32 7.24 -3.89
CA GLY A 94 3.26 6.99 -2.44
C GLY A 94 4.42 7.63 -1.68
N VAL A 95 4.16 8.18 -0.49
CA VAL A 95 5.23 8.54 0.47
C VAL A 95 5.83 7.28 1.09
N ILE A 96 4.97 6.36 1.52
CA ILE A 96 5.32 5.06 2.09
C ILE A 96 4.66 3.96 1.25
N VAL A 97 5.44 2.95 0.88
CA VAL A 97 4.95 1.68 0.33
C VAL A 97 5.06 0.62 1.42
N LEU A 98 3.91 0.14 1.90
CA LEU A 98 3.81 -1.03 2.78
C LEU A 98 3.86 -2.27 1.89
N ASN A 99 5.04 -2.86 1.75
CA ASN A 99 5.28 -4.02 0.91
C ASN A 99 4.86 -5.31 1.64
N CYS A 100 3.80 -5.92 1.15
CA CYS A 100 3.30 -7.23 1.55
C CYS A 100 3.45 -8.26 0.40
N VAL A 101 4.29 -7.98 -0.60
CA VAL A 101 4.48 -8.86 -1.76
C VAL A 101 5.49 -9.95 -1.42
N GLY A 102 4.98 -11.16 -1.26
CA GLY A 102 5.79 -12.39 -1.15
C GLY A 102 5.82 -13.20 -2.45
N PRO A 103 6.78 -14.15 -2.58
CA PRO A 103 7.90 -14.38 -1.66
C PRO A 103 8.98 -13.29 -1.78
N TYR A 104 9.49 -12.82 -0.64
CA TYR A 104 10.42 -11.67 -0.60
C TYR A 104 11.76 -11.97 -1.24
N ARG A 105 12.22 -13.22 -1.16
CA ARG A 105 13.43 -13.70 -1.84
C ARG A 105 13.45 -13.37 -3.34
N PHE A 106 12.27 -13.31 -3.97
CA PHE A 106 12.16 -13.06 -5.41
C PHE A 106 11.78 -11.62 -5.74
N TYR A 107 10.98 -10.98 -4.90
CA TYR A 107 10.38 -9.67 -5.22
C TYR A 107 10.82 -8.52 -4.31
N GLY A 108 11.39 -8.82 -3.13
CA GLY A 108 11.74 -7.82 -2.12
C GLY A 108 12.74 -6.80 -2.64
N GLU A 109 13.84 -7.26 -3.26
CA GLU A 109 14.86 -6.36 -3.83
C GLU A 109 14.28 -5.45 -4.91
N THR A 110 13.46 -5.99 -5.82
CA THR A 110 12.85 -5.21 -6.91
C THR A 110 11.96 -4.09 -6.37
N VAL A 111 11.12 -4.40 -5.36
CA VAL A 111 10.26 -3.39 -4.72
C VAL A 111 11.07 -2.35 -3.96
N MET A 112 12.07 -2.78 -3.19
CA MET A 112 12.94 -1.88 -2.45
C MET A 112 13.71 -0.95 -3.40
N LYS A 113 14.29 -1.49 -4.47
CA LYS A 113 14.99 -0.73 -5.51
C LYS A 113 14.09 0.31 -6.15
N ALA A 114 12.88 -0.08 -6.57
CA ALA A 114 11.91 0.85 -7.15
C ALA A 114 11.52 1.96 -6.17
N CYS A 115 11.38 1.67 -4.87
CA CYS A 115 11.11 2.68 -3.86
C CYS A 115 12.29 3.66 -3.72
N ILE A 116 13.53 3.18 -3.65
CA ILE A 116 14.74 4.01 -3.55
C ILE A 116 14.86 4.94 -4.76
N GLU A 117 14.76 4.40 -5.98
CA GLU A 117 14.88 5.17 -7.23
C GLU A 117 13.79 6.24 -7.37
N ASN A 118 12.63 6.03 -6.75
CA ASN A 118 11.49 6.94 -6.79
C ASN A 118 11.24 7.69 -5.47
N VAL A 119 12.22 7.69 -4.56
CA VAL A 119 12.22 8.43 -3.30
C VAL A 119 10.98 8.15 -2.44
N ALA A 120 10.52 6.90 -2.43
CA ALA A 120 9.47 6.40 -1.55
C ALA A 120 10.09 5.61 -0.40
N HIS A 121 9.53 5.73 0.80
CA HIS A 121 9.89 4.86 1.90
C HIS A 121 9.32 3.47 1.66
N CYS A 122 10.12 2.43 1.87
CA CYS A 122 9.67 1.05 1.83
C CYS A 122 9.63 0.52 3.26
N ILE A 123 8.51 -0.06 3.67
CA ILE A 123 8.38 -0.82 4.91
C ILE A 123 7.85 -2.19 4.51
N ASP A 124 8.48 -3.26 4.96
CA ASP A 124 8.03 -4.62 4.71
C ASP A 124 7.92 -5.42 6.01
N ILE A 125 7.38 -6.63 5.87
CA ILE A 125 7.24 -7.62 6.95
C ILE A 125 8.11 -8.85 6.68
N CYS A 126 9.19 -8.68 5.90
CA CYS A 126 10.03 -9.78 5.48
C CYS A 126 10.71 -10.43 6.69
N GLY A 127 10.49 -11.73 6.86
CA GLY A 127 11.27 -12.58 7.77
C GLY A 127 12.15 -13.59 7.03
N GLU A 128 12.24 -13.46 5.70
CA GLU A 128 13.05 -14.32 4.85
C GLU A 128 14.52 -13.84 4.87
N PRO A 129 15.50 -14.77 4.81
CA PRO A 129 16.92 -14.45 4.81
C PRO A 129 17.41 -13.83 3.49
#